data_AF-V9H7A9-F1
#
_entry.id   AF-V9H7A9-F1
#
_cell.length_a   1.000
_cell.length_b   1.000
_cell.length_c   1.000
_cell.angle_alpha   90.00
_cell.angle_beta   90.00
_cell.angle_gamma   90.00
#
_symmetry.space_group_name_H-M   'P 1'
#
loop_
_entity.id
_entity.type
_entity.pdbx_description
1 polymer ?
#
loop_
_entity_poly.entity_id
_entity_poly.type
_entity_poly.pdbx_seq_one_letter_code
_entity_poly.pdbx_strand_id
1 'polypeptide(L)'
;MDIEFAKSQFIRLWEIQNQLLLNDIDGELRNAVGYGKRECHVYIGDASNMQDVMAYYGKKGFKCRLNEEEKIMILSGWTLS
;
A
#
# COMPACT_ATOMS: atom_id res chain seq x y z
N MET A 1 -18.22 22.50 -11.48
CA MET A 1 -17.09 21.55 -11.43
C MET A 1 -17.37 20.62 -10.27
N ASP A 2 -17.59 19.34 -10.55
CA ASP A 2 -18.07 18.37 -9.56
C ASP A 2 -16.97 18.06 -8.52
N ILE A 3 -17.32 18.09 -7.24
CA ILE A 3 -16.39 17.84 -6.13
C ILE A 3 -15.82 16.42 -6.23
N GLU A 4 -16.63 15.47 -6.69
CA GLU A 4 -16.19 14.07 -6.86
C GLU A 4 -15.18 13.93 -8.00
N PHE A 5 -15.34 14.69 -9.08
CA PHE A 5 -14.36 14.74 -10.15
C PHE A 5 -13.03 15.31 -9.64
N ALA A 6 -13.04 16.40 -8.87
CA ALA A 6 -11.82 16.97 -8.29
C ALA A 6 -11.08 15.98 -7.38
N LYS A 7 -11.79 15.30 -6.47
CA LYS A 7 -11.21 14.26 -5.59
C LYS A 7 -10.54 13.14 -6.39
N SER A 8 -11.18 12.69 -7.48
CA SER A 8 -10.60 11.63 -8.33
C SER A 8 -9.27 12.04 -8.97
N GLN A 9 -9.14 13.31 -9.39
CA GLN A 9 -7.89 13.82 -9.99
C GLN A 9 -6.78 13.95 -8.93
N PHE A 10 -7.11 14.34 -7.70
CA PHE A 10 -6.14 14.39 -6.61
C PHE A 10 -5.56 13.02 -6.26
N ILE A 11 -6.41 11.98 -6.17
CA ILE A 11 -5.95 10.60 -5.92
C ILE A 11 -5.00 10.17 -7.03
N ARG A 12 -5.36 10.43 -8.28
CA ARG A 12 -4.53 10.05 -9.44
C ARG A 12 -3.17 10.76 -9.46
N LEU A 13 -3.12 12.05 -9.12
CA LEU A 13 -1.86 12.79 -9.02
C LEU A 13 -0.98 12.25 -7.90
N TRP A 14 -1.56 11.93 -6.75
CA TRP A 14 -0.84 11.32 -5.64
C TRP A 14 -0.27 9.95 -6.00
N GLU A 15 -1.05 9.10 -6.69
CA GLU A 15 -0.58 7.79 -7.19
C GLU A 15 0.62 7.95 -8.14
N ILE A 16 0.58 8.92 -9.05
CA ILE A 16 1.68 9.21 -9.98
C ILE A 16 2.92 9.65 -9.21
N GLN A 17 2.77 10.54 -8.22
CA GLN A 17 3.88 11.02 -7.39
C GLN A 17 4.52 9.90 -6.55
N ASN A 18 3.74 8.89 -6.16
CA ASN A 18 4.18 7.78 -5.33
C ASN A 18 4.41 6.47 -6.13
N GLN A 19 4.41 6.52 -7.46
CA GLN A 19 4.36 5.33 -8.31
C GLN A 19 5.52 4.36 -8.07
N LEU A 20 6.73 4.85 -7.83
CA LEU A 20 7.90 4.00 -7.54
C LEU A 20 7.71 3.19 -6.26
N LEU A 21 7.32 3.85 -5.17
CA LEU A 21 7.05 3.21 -3.89
C LEU A 21 5.92 2.18 -4.01
N LEU A 22 4.83 2.53 -4.70
CA LEU A 22 3.69 1.63 -4.89
C LEU A 22 4.10 0.38 -5.69
N ASN A 23 4.90 0.55 -6.74
CA ASN A 23 5.39 -0.57 -7.55
C ASN A 23 6.27 -1.54 -6.76
N ASP A 24 7.14 -1.02 -5.90
CA ASP A 24 8.02 -1.86 -5.07
C ASP A 24 7.19 -2.69 -4.08
N ILE A 25 6.21 -2.07 -3.42
CA ILE A 25 5.27 -2.75 -2.53
C ILE A 25 4.46 -3.81 -3.29
N ASP A 26 3.92 -3.47 -4.47
CA ASP A 26 3.17 -4.41 -5.31
C ASP A 26 4.05 -5.58 -5.81
N GLY A 27 5.36 -5.36 -5.99
CA GLY A 27 6.34 -6.39 -6.26
C GLY A 27 6.47 -7.39 -5.12
N GLU A 28 6.73 -6.89 -3.90
CA GLU A 28 6.83 -7.72 -2.70
C GLU A 28 5.52 -8.44 -2.38
N LEU A 29 4.39 -7.79 -2.59
CA LEU A 29 3.07 -8.39 -2.41
C LEU A 29 2.85 -9.56 -3.37
N ARG A 30 3.16 -9.39 -4.66
CA ARG A 30 3.07 -10.46 -5.66
C ARG A 30 3.99 -11.62 -5.34
N ASN A 31 5.21 -11.34 -4.88
CA ASN A 31 6.13 -12.38 -4.42
C ASN A 31 5.54 -13.14 -3.25
N ALA A 32 5.04 -12.46 -2.22
CA ALA A 32 4.43 -13.08 -1.05
C ALA A 32 3.24 -13.98 -1.43
N VAL A 33 2.35 -13.51 -2.30
CA VAL A 33 1.22 -14.29 -2.83
C VAL A 33 1.71 -15.52 -3.61
N GLY A 34 2.72 -15.35 -4.47
CA GLY A 34 3.30 -16.44 -5.27
C GLY A 34 3.94 -17.54 -4.41
N TYR A 35 4.48 -17.18 -3.24
CA TYR A 35 5.00 -18.14 -2.26
C TYR A 35 3.93 -18.71 -1.31
N GLY A 36 2.65 -18.39 -1.51
CA GLY A 36 1.57 -18.86 -0.64
C GLY A 36 1.59 -18.24 0.76
N LYS A 37 2.20 -17.06 0.94
CA LYS A 37 2.17 -16.35 2.22
C LYS A 37 0.83 -15.63 2.40
N ARG A 38 0.40 -15.49 3.65
CA ARG A 38 -0.83 -14.74 4.04
C ARG A 38 -0.57 -13.29 4.44
N GLU A 39 0.70 -12.92 4.49
CA GLU A 39 1.18 -11.59 4.83
C GLU A 39 2.45 -11.25 4.04
N CYS A 40 2.65 -9.96 3.84
CA CYS A 40 3.79 -9.36 3.14
C CYS A 40 4.35 -8.29 4.07
N HIS A 41 5.64 -8.35 4.34
CA HIS A 41 6.35 -7.39 5.19
C HIS A 41 7.19 -6.52 4.27
N VAL A 42 6.97 -5.21 4.32
CA VAL A 42 7.66 -4.23 3.48
C VAL A 42 8.45 -3.30 4.40
N TYR A 43 9.77 -3.21 4.17
CA TYR A 43 10.61 -2.23 4.83
C TYR A 43 10.39 -0.84 4.24
N ILE A 44 10.21 0.15 5.11
CA ILE A 44 9.85 1.52 4.74
C ILE A 44 10.78 2.48 5.44
N GLY A 45 11.76 3.01 4.70
CA GLY A 45 12.86 3.80 5.27
C GLY A 45 12.39 5.03 6.06
N ASP A 46 11.45 5.79 5.50
CA ASP A 46 10.78 6.90 6.16
C ASP A 46 9.27 6.61 6.26
N ALA A 47 8.76 6.57 7.50
CA ALA A 47 7.37 6.25 7.78
C ALA A 47 6.41 7.45 7.65
N SER A 48 6.95 8.67 7.43
CA SER A 48 6.18 9.94 7.47
C SER A 48 4.97 9.98 6.53
N ASN A 49 5.04 9.30 5.37
CA ASN A 49 3.98 9.28 4.37
C ASN A 49 3.23 7.94 4.30
N MET A 50 3.46 7.04 5.26
CA MET A 50 2.91 5.68 5.18
C MET A 50 1.43 5.58 5.51
N GLN A 51 0.84 6.59 6.17
CA GLN A 51 -0.59 6.61 6.42
C GLN A 51 -1.41 6.64 5.12
N ASP A 52 -0.98 7.44 4.14
CA ASP A 52 -1.67 7.52 2.83
C ASP A 52 -1.53 6.21 2.06
N VAL A 53 -0.36 5.58 2.12
CA VAL A 53 -0.11 4.27 1.51
C VAL A 53 -0.96 3.17 2.18
N MET A 54 -1.06 3.18 3.51
CA MET A 54 -1.93 2.26 4.24
C MET A 54 -3.39 2.46 3.86
N ALA A 55 -3.85 3.71 3.73
CA ALA A 55 -5.21 4.02 3.29
C ALA A 55 -5.47 3.58 1.84
N TYR A 56 -4.49 3.73 0.96
CA TYR A 56 -4.54 3.27 -0.41
C TYR A 56 -4.75 1.74 -0.51
N TYR A 57 -3.93 0.96 0.19
CA TYR A 57 -4.08 -0.50 0.23
C TYR A 57 -5.33 -0.94 1.02
N GLY A 58 -5.72 -0.19 2.04
CA GLY A 58 -6.99 -0.40 2.75
C GLY A 58 -8.20 -0.31 1.83
N LYS A 59 -8.24 0.69 0.93
CA LYS A 59 -9.29 0.80 -0.11
C LYS A 59 -9.30 -0.35 -1.11
N LYS A 60 -8.15 -1.00 -1.33
CA LYS A 60 -8.02 -2.20 -2.16
C LYS A 60 -8.40 -3.51 -1.43
N GLY A 61 -8.81 -3.42 -0.16
CA GLY A 61 -9.26 -4.56 0.64
C GLY A 61 -8.17 -5.23 1.48
N PHE A 62 -6.96 -4.65 1.53
CA PHE A 62 -5.88 -5.18 2.36
C PHE A 62 -5.99 -4.70 3.81
N LYS A 63 -5.54 -5.55 4.73
CA LYS A 63 -5.31 -5.17 6.13
C LYS A 63 -3.86 -4.69 6.25
N CYS A 64 -3.70 -3.43 6.64
CA CYS A 64 -2.39 -2.79 6.79
C CYS A 64 -2.08 -2.57 8.28
N ARG A 65 -0.86 -2.87 8.71
CA ARG A 65 -0.32 -2.49 10.03
C ARG A 65 1.07 -1.89 9.85
N LEU A 66 1.38 -0.88 10.65
CA LEU A 66 2.68 -0.22 10.66
C LEU A 66 3.38 -0.51 11.98
N ASN A 67 4.60 -1.05 11.91
CA ASN A 67 5.54 -1.08 13.02
C ASN A 67 6.56 0.06 12.80
N GLU A 68 6.37 1.17 13.52
CA GLU A 68 7.24 2.35 13.39
C GLU A 68 8.64 2.12 13.96
N GLU A 69 8.77 1.29 15.00
CA GLU A 69 10.06 0.97 15.62
C GLU A 69 10.96 0.18 14.66
N GLU A 70 10.39 -0.82 14.01
CA GLU A 70 11.11 -1.67 13.04
C GLU A 70 11.11 -1.10 11.62
N LYS A 71 10.34 -0.04 11.37
CA LYS A 71 10.14 0.54 10.04
C LYS A 71 9.62 -0.51 9.04
N ILE A 72 8.61 -1.26 9.45
CA ILE A 72 7.98 -2.31 8.66
C ILE A 72 6.49 -2.04 8.51
N MET A 73 5.99 -2.08 7.27
CA MET A 73 4.56 -2.19 6.99
C MET A 73 4.20 -3.65 6.70
N ILE A 74 3.17 -4.14 7.37
CA ILE A 74 2.61 -5.47 7.17
C ILE A 74 1.30 -5.35 6.40
N LEU A 75 1.25 -5.95 5.23
CA LEU A 75 0.06 -6.12 4.40
C LEU A 75 -0.45 -7.55 4.54
N SER A 76 -1.75 -7.73 4.70
CA SER A 76 -2.39 -9.05 4.82
C SER A 76 -3.84 -9.02 4.32
N GLY A 77 -4.52 -10.16 4.38
CA GLY A 77 -5.98 -10.23 4.18
C GLY A 77 -6.44 -10.70 2.79
N TRP A 78 -5.53 -11.10 1.90
CA TRP A 78 -5.89 -11.83 0.69
C TRP A 78 -6.15 -13.31 1.00
N THR A 79 -7.03 -13.93 0.23
CA THR A 79 -7.25 -15.38 0.27
C THR A 79 -6.23 -16.08 -0.61
N LEU A 80 -5.64 -17.18 -0.12
CA LEU A 80 -4.90 -18.12 -0.95
C LEU A 80 -5.93 -19.01 -1.64
N SER A 81 -6.01 -18.94 -2.97
CA SER A 81 -6.87 -19.79 -3.81
C SER A 81 -6.40 -21.23 -3.81
#